data_AF-A0A964W5D4-F1
#
_entry.id   AF-A0A964W5D4-F1
#
_cell.length_a   1.000
_cell.length_b   1.000
_cell.length_c   1.000
_cell.angle_alpha   90.00
_cell.angle_beta   90.00
_cell.angle_gamma   90.00
#
_symmetry.space_group_name_H-M   'P 1'
#
loop_
_entity.id
_entity.type
_entity.pdbx_description
1 polymer ?
#
loop_
_entity_poly.entity_id
_entity_poly.type
_entity_poly.pdbx_seq_one_letter_code
_entity_poly.pdbx_strand_id
1 'polypeptide(L)'
;MRIKKEMHHIHDKSYKDLFSNKELLVNMIQSFVETSWGKEISEDNIELVNKSYILSDYEELESDIVYKANIENREVIFYILLEFQLCKALHN
;
A
#
# COMPACT_ATOMS: atom_id res chain seq x y z
N MET A 1 0.45 -26.32 -17.47
CA MET A 1 1.62 -25.42 -17.44
C MET A 1 1.50 -24.54 -16.20
N ARG A 2 2.12 -24.95 -15.09
CA ARG A 2 1.85 -24.46 -13.72
C ARG A 2 3.07 -23.73 -13.14
N ILE A 3 3.79 -22.96 -13.97
CA ILE A 3 5.05 -22.30 -13.59
C ILE A 3 4.88 -20.77 -13.48
N LYS A 4 3.84 -20.18 -14.09
CA LYS A 4 3.67 -18.71 -14.06
C LYS A 4 3.12 -18.15 -12.74
N LYS A 5 2.36 -18.92 -11.94
CA LYS A 5 1.68 -18.37 -10.74
C LYS A 5 2.65 -18.13 -9.57
N GLU A 6 3.70 -18.94 -9.41
CA GLU A 6 4.62 -18.84 -8.25
C GLU A 6 5.58 -17.64 -8.30
N MET A 7 5.93 -17.13 -9.49
CA MET A 7 6.85 -15.99 -9.61
C MET A 7 6.26 -14.65 -9.18
N HIS A 8 4.92 -14.50 -9.16
CA HIS A 8 4.26 -13.25 -8.79
C HIS A 8 4.26 -13.03 -7.26
N HIS A 9 4.14 -14.10 -6.48
CA HIS A 9 3.97 -14.00 -5.02
C HIS A 9 5.21 -13.53 -4.24
N ILE A 10 6.43 -13.77 -4.71
CA ILE A 10 7.66 -13.38 -3.97
C ILE A 10 7.86 -11.86 -3.99
N HIS A 11 7.60 -11.24 -5.14
CA HIS A 11 7.83 -9.81 -5.35
C HIS A 11 6.69 -8.98 -4.75
N ASP A 12 5.44 -9.40 -4.96
CA ASP A 12 4.26 -8.71 -4.41
C ASP A 12 4.29 -8.69 -2.87
N LYS A 13 4.75 -9.79 -2.24
CA LYS A 13 4.94 -9.86 -0.79
C LYS A 13 6.02 -8.89 -0.28
N SER A 14 7.12 -8.76 -1.01
CA SER A 14 8.23 -7.87 -0.60
C SER A 14 7.82 -6.40 -0.66
N TYR A 15 7.05 -5.98 -1.67
CA TYR A 15 6.49 -4.64 -1.74
C TYR A 15 5.45 -4.40 -0.64
N LYS A 16 4.62 -5.41 -0.36
CA LYS A 16 3.66 -5.32 0.74
C LYS A 16 4.34 -5.13 2.09
N ASP A 17 5.38 -5.90 2.37
CA ASP A 17 6.17 -5.79 3.60
C ASP A 17 6.84 -4.40 3.71
N LEU A 18 7.37 -3.89 2.60
CA LEU A 18 7.98 -2.56 2.53
C LEU A 18 6.97 -1.46 2.85
N PHE A 19 5.80 -1.46 2.20
CA PHE A 19 4.78 -0.42 2.40
C PHE A 19 3.91 -0.62 3.64
N SER A 20 4.03 -1.76 4.33
CA SER A 20 3.50 -1.96 5.68
C SER A 20 4.39 -1.30 6.75
N ASN A 21 5.61 -0.87 6.38
CA ASN A 21 6.44 -0.07 7.26
C ASN A 21 5.87 1.36 7.39
N LYS A 22 5.47 1.68 8.63
CA LYS A 22 4.83 2.95 8.98
C LYS A 22 5.73 4.16 8.75
N GLU A 23 7.00 4.06 9.16
CA GLU A 23 8.00 5.12 8.99
C GLU A 23 8.21 5.45 7.49
N LEU A 24 8.35 4.41 6.65
CA LEU A 24 8.48 4.59 5.21
C LEU A 24 7.27 5.31 4.63
N LEU A 25 6.06 4.88 5.00
CA LEU A 25 4.85 5.50 4.49
C LEU A 25 4.74 6.96 4.90
N VAL A 26 5.01 7.28 6.17
CA VAL A 26 5.00 8.65 6.69
C VAL A 26 5.99 9.52 5.90
N ASN A 27 7.23 9.05 5.73
CA ASN A 27 8.24 9.75 4.96
C ASN A 27 7.81 9.97 3.50
N MET A 28 7.18 8.97 2.89
CA MET A 28 6.64 9.08 1.53
C MET A 28 5.53 10.13 1.46
N ILE A 29 4.54 10.08 2.35
CA ILE A 29 3.45 11.05 2.38
C ILE A 29 4.01 12.47 2.55
N GLN A 30 4.87 12.69 3.53
CA GLN A 30 5.48 14.01 3.80
C GLN A 30 6.32 14.53 2.62
N SER A 31 6.92 13.63 1.82
CA SER A 31 7.73 14.00 0.66
C SER A 31 6.90 14.32 -0.59
N PHE A 32 5.80 13.61 -0.81
CA PHE A 32 4.98 13.73 -2.03
C PHE A 32 3.74 14.62 -1.87
N VAL A 33 3.24 14.81 -0.65
CA VAL A 33 2.05 15.59 -0.36
C VAL A 33 2.45 16.97 0.16
N GLU A 34 2.50 17.96 -0.73
CA GLU A 34 2.96 19.32 -0.41
C GLU A 34 1.99 20.15 0.45
N THR A 35 0.76 19.68 0.65
CA THR A 35 -0.26 20.36 1.46
C THR A 35 0.07 20.31 2.95
N SER A 36 -0.40 21.31 3.72
CA SER A 36 -0.12 21.44 5.16
C SER A 36 -0.42 20.17 5.96
N TRP A 37 -1.59 19.56 5.73
CA TRP A 37 -2.00 18.34 6.43
C TRP A 37 -1.09 17.13 6.14
N GLY A 38 -0.43 17.09 4.98
CA GLY A 38 0.49 16.00 4.62
C GLY A 38 1.75 16.00 5.48
N LYS A 39 2.18 17.20 5.90
CA LYS A 39 3.33 17.39 6.80
C LYS A 39 3.01 17.09 8.26
N GLU A 40 1.73 17.10 8.62
CA GLU A 40 1.25 16.82 9.98
C GLU A 40 1.08 15.32 10.25
N ILE A 41 1.15 14.48 9.20
CA ILE A 41 1.17 13.02 9.36
C ILE A 41 2.44 12.61 10.12
N SER A 42 2.27 11.77 11.14
CA SER A 42 3.35 11.17 11.91
C SER A 42 3.02 9.71 12.21
N GLU A 43 4.00 8.96 12.72
CA GLU A 43 3.75 7.59 13.16
C GLU A 43 2.75 7.49 14.31
N ASP A 44 2.49 8.56 15.06
CA ASP A 44 1.57 8.54 16.19
C ASP A 44 0.10 8.72 15.77
N ASN A 45 -0.14 9.36 14.62
CA ASN A 45 -1.50 9.72 14.17
C ASN A 45 -1.99 8.93 12.96
N ILE A 46 -1.16 8.03 12.43
CA ILE A 46 -1.50 7.09 11.36
C ILE A 46 -1.54 5.67 11.93
N GLU A 47 -2.37 4.79 11.39
CA GLU A 47 -2.50 3.40 11.83
C GLU A 47 -2.72 2.50 10.62
N LEU A 48 -1.98 1.39 10.56
CA LEU A 48 -2.19 0.36 9.55
C LEU A 48 -3.51 -0.36 9.87
N VAL A 49 -4.47 -0.26 8.96
CA VAL A 49 -5.76 -0.94 9.09
C VAL A 49 -5.55 -2.38 8.64
N ASN A 50 -5.25 -3.25 9.61
CA ASN A 50 -5.11 -4.67 9.37
C ASN A 50 -6.50 -5.27 9.14
N LYS A 51 -6.98 -5.26 7.91
CA LYS A 51 -8.24 -5.90 7.54
C LYS A 51 -8.02 -6.79 6.33
N SER A 52 -8.01 -8.08 6.60
CA SER A 52 -8.62 -9.09 5.75
C SER A 52 -10.09 -8.72 5.54
N TYR A 53 -10.36 -7.75 4.67
CA TYR A 53 -11.70 -7.59 4.12
C TYR A 53 -11.93 -8.77 3.18
N ILE A 54 -12.22 -9.94 3.75
CA ILE A 54 -12.76 -11.09 3.02
C ILE A 54 -14.19 -10.69 2.63
N LEU A 55 -14.30 -9.87 1.58
CA LEU A 55 -15.47 -9.92 0.74
C LEU A 55 -15.45 -11.33 0.17
N SER A 56 -16.50 -12.10 0.47
CA SER A 56 -16.61 -13.57 0.30
C SER A 56 -16.28 -14.11 -1.10
N ASP A 57 -16.04 -13.21 -2.05
CA ASP A 57 -15.98 -13.45 -3.48
C ASP A 57 -14.69 -12.89 -4.10
N TYR A 58 -13.88 -12.14 -3.35
CA TYR A 58 -12.59 -11.63 -3.79
C TYR A 58 -11.51 -12.27 -2.93
N GLU A 59 -10.74 -13.19 -3.53
CA GLU A 59 -9.44 -13.58 -3.00
C GLU A 59 -8.73 -12.31 -2.55
N GLU A 60 -8.19 -12.27 -1.31
CA GLU A 60 -7.42 -11.13 -0.80
C GLU A 60 -6.52 -10.63 -1.93
N LEU A 61 -6.88 -9.50 -2.56
CA LEU A 61 -6.06 -8.92 -3.61
C LEU A 61 -4.77 -8.53 -2.88
N GLU A 62 -3.70 -9.26 -3.14
CA GLU A 62 -2.47 -9.30 -2.33
C GLU A 62 -1.75 -7.95 -2.23
N SER A 63 -2.31 -6.88 -2.80
CA SER A 63 -1.69 -5.58 -3.03
C SER A 63 -2.31 -4.39 -2.29
N ASP A 64 -3.43 -4.57 -1.60
CA ASP A 64 -4.16 -3.42 -1.01
C ASP A 64 -3.69 -3.15 0.43
N ILE A 65 -2.97 -2.04 0.63
CA ILE A 65 -2.57 -1.58 1.97
C ILE A 65 -3.41 -0.35 2.33
N VAL A 66 -4.03 -0.41 3.50
CA VAL A 66 -4.90 0.67 3.99
C VAL A 66 -4.34 1.25 5.27
N TYR A 67 -4.12 2.55 5.29
CA TYR A 67 -3.85 3.29 6.51
C TYR A 67 -4.97 4.26 6.82
N LYS A 68 -5.18 4.47 8.11
CA LYS A 68 -6.10 5.47 8.63
C LYS A 68 -5.29 6.47 9.44
N ALA A 69 -5.50 7.75 9.21
CA ALA A 69 -4.94 8.82 10.02
C ALA A 69 -6.03 9.71 10.60
N ASN A 70 -5.75 10.34 11.73
CA ASN A 70 -6.57 11.40 12.29
C ASN A 70 -5.77 12.70 12.32
N ILE A 71 -6.22 13.69 11.56
CA ILE A 71 -5.58 15.00 11.43
C ILE A 71 -6.63 16.07 11.70
N GLU A 72 -6.42 16.93 12.69
CA GLU A 72 -7.34 18.05 13.00
C GLU A 72 -8.83 17.62 13.13
N ASN A 73 -9.10 16.50 13.80
CA ASN A 73 -10.44 15.89 13.91
C ASN A 73 -11.05 15.41 12.57
N ARG A 74 -10.23 15.21 11.54
CA ARG A 74 -10.63 14.63 10.26
C ARG A 74 -10.00 13.25 10.11
N GLU A 75 -10.83 12.31 9.69
CA GLU A 75 -10.37 10.98 9.33
C GLU A 75 -9.86 11.00 7.88
N VAL A 76 -8.63 10.56 7.69
CA VAL A 76 -7.98 10.44 6.37
C VAL A 76 -7.68 8.97 6.13
N ILE A 77 -8.10 8.45 4.99
CA ILE A 77 -7.83 7.06 4.60
C ILE A 77 -6.85 7.06 3.43
N PHE A 78 -5.70 6.43 3.62
CA PHE A 78 -4.73 6.16 2.57
C PHE A 78 -4.98 4.76 2.04
N TYR A 79 -5.27 4.68 0.74
CA TYR A 79 -5.44 3.43 0.03
C TYR A 79 -4.28 3.28 -0.96
N ILE A 80 -3.40 2.31 -0.71
CA ILE A 80 -2.19 2.08 -1.49
C ILE A 80 -2.46 0.88 -2.39
N LEU A 81 -2.52 1.16 -3.68
CA LEU A 81 -2.63 0.15 -4.74
C LEU A 81 -1.24 -0.19 -5.26
N LEU A 82 -0.83 -1.44 -5.09
CA LEU A 82 0.43 -1.93 -5.63
C LEU A 82 0.15 -2.78 -6.89
N GLU A 83 0.47 -2.25 -8.07
CA GLU A 83 0.41 -3.01 -9.32
C GLU A 83 1.83 -3.23 -9.86
N PHE A 84 2.23 -4.50 -10.01
CA PHE A 84 3.51 -4.83 -10.59
C PHE A 84 3.46 -4.75 -12.12
N GLN A 85 4.08 -3.70 -12.69
CA GLN A 85 4.30 -3.62 -14.13
C GLN A 85 5.55 -4.42 -14.51
N LEU A 86 5.37 -5.67 -14.94
CA LEU A 86 6.42 -6.36 -15.69
C LEU A 86 6.69 -5.57 -16.97
N CYS A 87 7.96 -5.24 -17.26
CA CYS A 87 8.37 -4.76 -18.57
C CYS A 87 7.80 -5.71 -19.64
N LYS A 88 6.74 -5.29 -20.34
CA LYS A 88 6.42 -5.85 -21.64
C LYS A 88 7.55 -5.42 -22.55
N ALA A 89 8.56 -6.27 -22.69
CA ALA A 89 9.47 -6.17 -23.81
C ALA A 89 8.60 -6.18 -25.07
N LEU A 90 8.53 -5.02 -25.73
CA LEU A 90 7.99 -4.89 -27.07
C LEU A 90 8.76 -5.88 -27.94
N HIS A 91 8.11 -6.99 -28.30
CA HIS A 91 8.50 -7.74 -29.48
C HIS A 91 8.20 -6.82 -30.67
N ASN A 92 9.25 -6.22 -31.22
CA ASN A 92 9.29 -5.85 -32.63
C ASN A 92 9.74 -7.07 -33.44
#